data_AF-A0AA43CF15-F1
#
_entry.id   AF-A0AA43CF15-F1
#
_cell.length_a   1.000
_cell.length_b   1.000
_cell.length_c   1.000
_cell.angle_alpha   90.00
_cell.angle_beta   90.00
_cell.angle_gamma   90.00
#
_symmetry.space_group_name_H-M   'P 1'
#
loop_
_entity.id
_entity.type
_entity.pdbx_description
1 polymer ?
#
loop_
_entity_poly.entity_id
_entity_poly.type
_entity_poly.pdbx_seq_one_letter_code
_entity_poly.pdbx_strand_id
1 'polypeptide(L)'
;MMRSLFAVPAVAISILAGSLMFPILAADQPLAKGSWIGVKGEFDTRHFEAQEIERLDDRTAGIKGRLDGFDAEYGLIRFGTLTLNIDDRTRLRGIDNEQLTAVAFATGQRVRASIVIMDDGSLRVRRLRRLDDSSSDRITIEGPVQFVSQQEGQTVLGLLGVDVRAGRRASWDGIARPRSLIDDDDVRPIRGMILGRFGRLSGEVRFDYKHRDNLDLTDQIDDGSDTGRLRARVEWILPATRRMSGMLQLKAESERELEDGADDFSDDSDVTLGRAYITMHGLANGRGSVQLGRSRFDDARDWLFNRDMDAARVFFDFTRVRLEASVFEELIDAVPRHRDIGNLHLAMTVYPGRRHELSAYLLDRNDRFVTASGRVRDFSPRLLGIRAAGEGKHVWSYWLDTALARGSMDSTELDGWALDVGGTLVARLKGEPSLTLGYAIGSGDEDPFDNVDQTFRQSGLQLNNGKWNGVSSFRYYGEALRPELANLSISTIGFGLRPKRKTSIDLIYHRYRLDTPAAELVNATFDDRRLNLIDLDIGEEWDLVVGFEELRHFEFELDLGYFEPGDAFLGPTDSSAVVRLKLKYLF
;
A
#
# COMPACT_ATOMS: atom_id res chain seq x y z
N MET A 1 -24.41 5.79 35.48
CA MET A 1 -25.52 6.58 34.91
C MET A 1 -25.51 6.36 33.41
N MET A 2 -26.26 5.37 32.92
CA MET A 2 -26.39 5.04 31.50
C MET A 2 -27.46 5.92 30.87
N ARG A 3 -27.10 6.84 29.97
CA ARG A 3 -28.01 7.39 28.94
C ARG A 3 -27.23 7.84 27.71
N SER A 4 -27.73 7.35 26.56
CA SER A 4 -27.75 7.96 25.22
C SER A 4 -26.44 8.34 24.52
N LEU A 5 -26.04 7.56 23.52
CA LEU A 5 -25.43 8.03 22.26
C LEU A 5 -25.46 6.91 21.20
N PHE A 6 -26.66 6.61 20.70
CA PHE A 6 -26.85 6.03 19.37
C PHE A 6 -27.81 6.96 18.64
N ALA A 7 -27.24 7.96 17.98
CA ALA A 7 -27.93 8.79 17.00
C ALA A 7 -26.97 8.98 15.82
N VAL A 8 -26.84 7.93 15.01
CA VAL A 8 -26.26 8.05 13.66
C VAL A 8 -27.19 8.99 12.88
N PRO A 9 -26.72 10.14 12.36
CA PRO A 9 -27.59 11.01 11.60
C PRO A 9 -27.90 10.35 10.26
N ALA A 10 -29.17 9.99 10.06
CA ALA A 10 -29.73 9.40 8.85
C ALA A 10 -29.79 10.37 7.65
N VAL A 11 -28.86 11.34 7.53
CA VAL A 11 -28.96 12.46 6.59
C VAL A 11 -27.98 12.34 5.40
N ALA A 12 -27.00 11.42 5.41
CA ALA A 12 -26.00 11.35 4.34
C ALA A 12 -26.41 10.56 3.07
N ILE A 13 -27.55 9.84 3.05
CA ILE A 13 -27.90 8.95 1.92
C ILE A 13 -28.78 9.63 0.86
N SER A 14 -29.38 10.79 1.16
CA SER A 14 -30.40 11.39 0.27
C SER A 14 -29.86 12.35 -0.79
N ILE A 15 -28.57 12.75 -0.75
CA ILE A 15 -28.03 13.80 -1.64
C ILE A 15 -27.37 13.22 -2.92
N LEU A 16 -27.12 11.92 -3.02
CA LEU A 16 -26.51 11.29 -4.22
C LEU A 16 -27.53 10.82 -5.28
N ALA A 17 -28.83 11.07 -5.08
CA ALA A 17 -29.88 10.66 -6.03
C ALA A 17 -30.24 11.74 -7.10
N GLY A 18 -29.57 12.89 -7.09
CA GLY A 18 -29.83 14.00 -8.01
C GLY A 18 -29.03 13.90 -9.32
N SER A 19 -29.56 13.15 -10.29
CA SER A 19 -29.40 13.36 -11.74
C SER A 19 -28.00 13.74 -12.28
N LEU A 20 -27.10 12.76 -12.37
CA LEU A 20 -26.04 12.73 -13.38
C LEU A 20 -26.35 11.58 -14.36
N MET A 21 -27.02 11.89 -15.47
CA MET A 21 -27.20 10.95 -16.58
C MET A 21 -25.86 10.78 -17.31
N PHE A 22 -25.08 9.80 -16.90
CA PHE A 22 -23.97 9.29 -17.71
C PHE A 22 -24.49 8.23 -18.68
N PRO A 23 -24.01 8.21 -19.94
CA PRO A 23 -24.36 7.15 -20.89
C PRO A 23 -23.97 5.79 -20.32
N ILE A 24 -24.94 4.88 -20.30
CA ILE A 24 -24.81 3.51 -19.83
C ILE A 24 -23.90 2.75 -20.81
N LEU A 25 -22.59 2.73 -20.56
CA LEU A 25 -21.69 1.76 -21.16
C LEU A 25 -22.06 0.37 -20.62
N ALA A 26 -22.00 -0.64 -21.49
CA ALA A 26 -22.28 -2.04 -21.17
C ALA A 26 -21.52 -2.47 -19.90
N ALA A 27 -22.21 -3.18 -19.01
CA ALA A 27 -21.77 -3.37 -17.63
C ALA A 27 -20.86 -4.58 -17.46
N ASP A 28 -19.63 -4.32 -17.03
CA ASP A 28 -18.72 -5.34 -16.52
C ASP A 28 -19.22 -5.79 -15.12
N GLN A 29 -19.31 -7.10 -14.88
CA GLN A 29 -19.65 -7.60 -13.54
C GLN A 29 -18.39 -7.71 -12.67
N PRO A 30 -18.50 -7.49 -11.35
CA PRO A 30 -17.36 -7.63 -10.44
C PRO A 30 -16.77 -9.04 -10.48
N LEU A 31 -15.45 -9.12 -10.39
CA LEU A 31 -14.76 -10.41 -10.33
C LEU A 31 -15.07 -11.12 -9.01
N ALA A 32 -15.70 -12.29 -9.10
CA ALA A 32 -16.07 -13.09 -7.93
C ALA A 32 -15.62 -14.55 -8.09
N LYS A 33 -15.56 -15.29 -6.96
CA LYS A 33 -15.37 -16.74 -6.97
C LYS A 33 -16.37 -17.43 -7.91
N GLY A 34 -15.85 -18.25 -8.81
CA GLY A 34 -16.59 -18.95 -9.86
C GLY A 34 -16.75 -18.17 -11.17
N SER A 35 -16.25 -16.93 -11.27
CA SER A 35 -16.14 -16.21 -12.54
C SER A 35 -15.13 -16.91 -13.43
N TRP A 36 -15.38 -16.97 -14.73
CA TRP A 36 -14.45 -17.56 -15.70
C TRP A 36 -13.64 -16.45 -16.36
N ILE A 37 -12.31 -16.57 -16.29
CA ILE A 37 -11.40 -15.57 -16.83
C ILE A 37 -10.24 -16.22 -17.56
N GLY A 38 -9.67 -15.46 -18.50
CA GLY A 38 -8.43 -15.72 -19.19
C GLY A 38 -7.38 -14.75 -18.67
N VAL A 39 -6.21 -15.26 -18.35
CA VAL A 39 -5.11 -14.46 -17.82
C VAL A 39 -3.90 -14.67 -18.71
N LYS A 40 -3.43 -13.60 -19.35
CA LYS A 40 -2.19 -13.60 -20.15
C LYS A 40 -1.07 -12.99 -19.32
N GLY A 41 0.07 -13.65 -19.33
CA GLY A 41 1.17 -13.29 -18.44
C GLY A 41 2.36 -14.22 -18.57
N GLU A 42 3.20 -14.17 -17.56
CA GLU A 42 4.45 -14.93 -17.49
C GLU A 42 4.60 -15.52 -16.09
N PHE A 43 5.19 -16.72 -16.01
CA PHE A 43 5.59 -17.27 -14.73
C PHE A 43 6.87 -16.59 -14.26
N ASP A 44 6.81 -16.02 -13.06
CA ASP A 44 7.97 -15.84 -12.19
C ASP A 44 8.44 -17.22 -11.70
N THR A 45 9.63 -17.29 -11.10
CA THR A 45 10.05 -18.41 -10.25
C THR A 45 9.01 -18.91 -9.22
N ARG A 46 7.97 -18.13 -8.86
CA ARG A 46 7.00 -18.49 -7.79
C ARG A 46 5.51 -18.39 -8.14
N HIS A 47 5.11 -17.53 -9.07
CA HIS A 47 3.70 -17.21 -9.35
C HIS A 47 3.49 -16.79 -10.80
N PHE A 48 2.23 -16.59 -11.19
CA PHE A 48 1.89 -16.10 -12.51
C PHE A 48 1.62 -14.60 -12.47
N GLU A 49 2.47 -13.78 -13.09
CA GLU A 49 2.27 -12.33 -13.19
C GLU A 49 1.31 -12.01 -14.34
N ALA A 50 0.10 -11.62 -14.00
CA ALA A 50 -0.93 -11.19 -14.93
C ALA A 50 -0.56 -9.83 -15.53
N GLN A 51 -0.50 -9.79 -16.85
CA GLN A 51 -0.38 -8.54 -17.61
C GLN A 51 -1.74 -8.13 -18.19
N GLU A 52 -2.60 -9.12 -18.43
CA GLU A 52 -3.93 -8.93 -19.00
C GLU A 52 -4.88 -9.99 -18.44
N ILE A 53 -6.06 -9.54 -18.03
CA ILE A 53 -7.13 -10.33 -17.47
C ILE A 53 -8.40 -10.00 -18.23
N GLU A 54 -8.98 -11.00 -18.86
CA GLU A 54 -10.19 -10.88 -19.66
C GLU A 54 -11.25 -11.84 -19.15
N ARG A 55 -12.51 -11.44 -19.25
CA ARG A 55 -13.63 -12.34 -18.95
C ARG A 55 -13.80 -13.36 -20.06
N LEU A 56 -14.08 -14.61 -19.70
CA LEU A 56 -14.40 -15.67 -20.67
C LEU A 56 -15.88 -16.03 -20.61
N ASP A 57 -16.51 -16.11 -21.77
CA ASP A 57 -17.85 -16.65 -21.93
C ASP A 57 -17.85 -18.18 -21.98
N ASP A 58 -16.75 -18.77 -22.45
CA ASP A 58 -16.56 -20.22 -22.53
C ASP A 58 -16.03 -20.80 -21.20
N ARG A 59 -16.58 -21.94 -20.79
CA ARG A 59 -16.27 -22.63 -19.52
C ARG A 59 -15.28 -23.78 -19.74
N THR A 60 -14.23 -23.53 -20.51
CA THR A 60 -13.16 -24.50 -20.72
C THR A 60 -11.92 -24.12 -19.94
N ALA A 61 -11.51 -24.97 -19.00
CA ALA A 61 -10.26 -24.78 -18.31
C ALA A 61 -9.09 -25.18 -19.22
N GLY A 62 -8.02 -24.40 -19.21
CA GLY A 62 -6.87 -24.71 -20.03
C GLY A 62 -5.66 -23.83 -19.76
N ILE A 63 -4.54 -24.26 -20.31
CA ILE A 63 -3.31 -23.49 -20.33
C ILE A 63 -2.69 -23.57 -21.72
N LYS A 64 -2.16 -22.43 -22.19
CA LYS A 64 -1.44 -22.30 -23.45
C LYS A 64 -0.08 -21.69 -23.17
N GLY A 65 0.98 -22.27 -23.70
CA GLY A 65 2.35 -21.80 -23.46
C GLY A 65 3.42 -22.75 -23.98
N ARG A 66 4.69 -22.41 -23.74
CA ARG A 66 5.81 -23.35 -23.88
C ARG A 66 5.87 -24.25 -22.64
N LEU A 67 6.21 -25.52 -22.85
CA LEU A 67 6.45 -26.47 -21.77
C LEU A 67 7.80 -26.17 -21.10
N ASP A 68 7.81 -26.01 -19.77
CA ASP A 68 9.04 -25.86 -18.99
C ASP A 68 9.66 -27.21 -18.61
N GLY A 69 8.84 -28.26 -18.64
CA GLY A 69 9.28 -29.62 -18.42
C GLY A 69 8.28 -30.61 -19.00
N PHE A 70 8.82 -31.70 -19.54
CA PHE A 70 8.06 -32.85 -19.99
C PHE A 70 8.72 -34.13 -19.51
N ASP A 71 7.96 -34.95 -18.81
CA ASP A 71 8.40 -36.26 -18.33
C ASP A 71 7.44 -37.33 -18.87
N ALA A 72 7.92 -38.06 -19.88
CA ALA A 72 7.13 -39.10 -20.52
C ALA A 72 6.97 -40.35 -19.66
N GLU A 73 7.90 -40.61 -18.74
CA GLU A 73 7.90 -41.79 -17.87
C GLU A 73 6.84 -41.65 -16.78
N TYR A 74 6.76 -40.48 -16.16
CA TYR A 74 5.77 -40.20 -15.12
C TYR A 74 4.48 -39.55 -15.65
N GLY A 75 4.41 -39.26 -16.96
CA GLY A 75 3.26 -38.60 -17.57
C GLY A 75 3.03 -37.20 -17.01
N LEU A 76 4.10 -36.40 -16.86
CA LEU A 76 4.02 -35.07 -16.28
C LEU A 76 4.37 -33.99 -17.31
N ILE A 77 3.54 -32.95 -17.35
CA ILE A 77 3.85 -31.71 -18.08
C ILE A 77 3.91 -30.54 -17.10
N ARG A 78 4.80 -29.57 -17.35
CA ARG A 78 4.99 -28.40 -16.47
C ARG A 78 4.91 -27.08 -17.23
N PHE A 79 4.27 -26.11 -16.60
CA PHE A 79 4.25 -24.68 -16.95
C PHE A 79 4.56 -23.88 -15.68
N GLY A 80 5.76 -23.37 -15.54
CA GLY A 80 6.27 -22.71 -14.36
C GLY A 80 6.07 -23.59 -13.12
N THR A 81 5.20 -23.12 -12.24
CA THR A 81 4.85 -23.81 -10.99
C THR A 81 3.69 -24.81 -11.14
N LEU A 82 2.95 -24.77 -12.25
CA LEU A 82 1.85 -25.69 -12.51
C LEU A 82 2.36 -27.02 -13.08
N THR A 83 2.06 -28.12 -12.40
CA THR A 83 2.31 -29.48 -12.88
C THR A 83 0.99 -30.17 -13.18
N LEU A 84 0.88 -30.80 -14.34
CA LEU A 84 -0.33 -31.51 -14.78
C LEU A 84 0.00 -32.93 -15.20
N ASN A 85 -0.91 -33.86 -14.89
CA ASN A 85 -0.79 -35.26 -15.28
C ASN A 85 -1.41 -35.50 -16.66
N ILE A 86 -0.67 -36.21 -17.51
CA ILE A 86 -1.15 -36.87 -18.71
C ILE A 86 -1.24 -38.37 -18.43
N ASP A 87 -2.33 -38.98 -18.87
CA ASP A 87 -2.63 -40.40 -18.70
C ASP A 87 -3.04 -41.02 -20.05
N ASP A 88 -3.33 -42.32 -20.05
CA ASP A 88 -3.80 -43.04 -21.26
C ASP A 88 -5.11 -42.50 -21.84
N ARG A 89 -5.84 -41.68 -21.08
CA ARG A 89 -7.10 -41.04 -21.51
C ARG A 89 -6.85 -39.67 -22.13
N THR A 90 -5.63 -39.14 -22.03
CA THR A 90 -5.24 -37.84 -22.57
C THR A 90 -5.11 -37.90 -24.08
N ARG A 91 -5.88 -37.08 -24.80
CA ARG A 91 -5.79 -37.00 -26.26
C ARG A 91 -4.62 -36.12 -26.69
N LEU A 92 -3.57 -36.75 -27.20
CA LEU A 92 -2.39 -36.09 -27.72
C LEU A 92 -2.56 -35.76 -29.22
N ARG A 93 -2.39 -34.49 -29.59
CA ARG A 93 -2.67 -33.99 -30.95
C ARG A 93 -1.54 -33.11 -31.47
N GLY A 94 -1.26 -33.21 -32.76
CA GLY A 94 -0.32 -32.34 -33.45
C GLY A 94 -0.94 -31.04 -33.94
N ILE A 95 -0.20 -30.33 -34.80
CA ILE A 95 -0.60 -29.00 -35.30
C ILE A 95 -1.80 -29.16 -36.24
N ASP A 96 -1.78 -30.18 -37.10
CA ASP A 96 -2.82 -30.51 -38.07
C ASP A 96 -3.90 -31.43 -37.49
N ASN A 97 -3.98 -31.49 -36.15
CA ASN A 97 -4.94 -32.27 -35.37
C ASN A 97 -4.81 -33.79 -35.56
N GLU A 98 -3.68 -34.27 -36.08
CA GLU A 98 -3.27 -35.66 -36.13
C GLU A 98 -3.02 -36.22 -34.72
N GLN A 99 -3.27 -37.52 -34.52
CA GLN A 99 -3.06 -38.16 -33.21
C GLN A 99 -1.57 -38.42 -32.98
N LEU A 100 -1.05 -38.02 -31.82
CA LEU A 100 0.35 -38.19 -31.44
C LEU A 100 0.52 -39.15 -30.26
N THR A 101 1.78 -39.52 -29.99
CA THR A 101 2.23 -40.23 -28.79
C THR A 101 2.99 -39.29 -27.85
N ALA A 102 3.19 -39.69 -26.59
CA ALA A 102 3.83 -38.85 -25.56
C ALA A 102 5.25 -38.40 -25.98
N VAL A 103 6.02 -39.28 -26.62
CA VAL A 103 7.36 -39.01 -27.15
C VAL A 103 7.43 -37.90 -28.21
N ALA A 104 6.30 -37.46 -28.76
CA ALA A 104 6.24 -36.34 -29.71
C ALA A 104 6.22 -34.95 -29.04
N PHE A 105 6.29 -34.90 -27.70
CA PHE A 105 6.36 -33.68 -26.91
C PHE A 105 7.72 -33.57 -26.22
N ALA A 106 8.22 -32.35 -26.13
CA ALA A 106 9.47 -32.04 -25.46
C ALA A 106 9.40 -30.71 -24.71
N THR A 107 10.31 -30.51 -23.76
CA THR A 107 10.54 -29.21 -23.12
C THR A 107 10.84 -28.13 -24.17
N GLY A 108 10.31 -26.92 -23.97
CA GLY A 108 10.38 -25.78 -24.88
C GLY A 108 9.30 -25.75 -25.95
N GLN A 109 8.56 -26.85 -26.15
CA GLN A 109 7.52 -26.97 -27.17
C GLN A 109 6.25 -26.22 -26.78
N ARG A 110 5.65 -25.52 -27.75
CA ARG A 110 4.38 -24.82 -27.56
C ARG A 110 3.19 -25.77 -27.63
N VAL A 111 2.33 -25.69 -26.64
CA VAL A 111 1.14 -26.54 -26.54
C VAL A 111 -0.05 -25.81 -25.97
N ARG A 112 -1.25 -26.36 -26.19
CA ARG A 112 -2.48 -26.07 -25.44
C ARG A 112 -2.90 -27.33 -24.69
N ALA A 113 -2.92 -27.26 -23.37
CA ALA A 113 -3.52 -28.28 -22.50
C ALA A 113 -4.96 -27.85 -22.17
N SER A 114 -5.94 -28.67 -22.57
CA SER A 114 -7.32 -28.55 -22.10
C SER A 114 -7.48 -29.38 -20.85
N ILE A 115 -7.96 -28.77 -19.77
CA ILE A 115 -7.96 -29.34 -18.42
C ILE A 115 -9.40 -29.63 -18.00
N VAL A 116 -9.57 -30.71 -17.24
CA VAL A 116 -10.80 -31.01 -16.50
C VAL A 116 -10.48 -30.93 -15.02
N ILE A 117 -11.28 -30.16 -14.29
CA ILE A 117 -11.23 -30.06 -12.83
C ILE A 117 -12.13 -31.17 -12.29
N MET A 118 -11.55 -32.11 -11.54
CA MET A 118 -12.27 -33.22 -10.93
C MET A 118 -12.95 -32.77 -9.63
N ASP A 119 -13.89 -33.57 -9.10
CA ASP A 119 -14.67 -33.21 -7.90
C ASP A 119 -13.81 -33.05 -6.63
N ASP A 120 -12.65 -33.73 -6.58
CA ASP A 120 -11.65 -33.62 -5.51
C ASP A 120 -10.71 -32.41 -5.68
N GLY A 121 -10.92 -31.60 -6.72
CA GLY A 121 -10.09 -30.45 -7.07
C GLY A 121 -8.83 -30.79 -7.86
N SER A 122 -8.54 -32.07 -8.12
CA SER A 122 -7.41 -32.48 -8.94
C SER A 122 -7.58 -32.07 -10.41
N LEU A 123 -6.46 -31.79 -11.07
CA LEU A 123 -6.43 -31.35 -12.46
C LEU A 123 -5.97 -32.50 -13.35
N ARG A 124 -6.75 -32.80 -14.39
CA ARG A 124 -6.37 -33.78 -15.41
C ARG A 124 -6.36 -33.16 -16.80
N VAL A 125 -5.33 -33.45 -17.58
CA VAL A 125 -5.28 -33.04 -18.98
C VAL A 125 -6.23 -33.93 -19.79
N ARG A 126 -7.23 -33.34 -20.43
CA ARG A 126 -8.13 -34.05 -21.35
C ARG A 126 -7.55 -34.12 -22.76
N ARG A 127 -6.84 -33.07 -23.17
CA ARG A 127 -6.25 -32.93 -24.50
C ARG A 127 -5.00 -32.08 -24.42
N LEU A 128 -3.93 -32.54 -25.05
CA LEU A 128 -2.69 -31.79 -25.25
C LEU A 128 -2.45 -31.63 -26.75
N ARG A 129 -2.46 -30.40 -27.25
CA ARG A 129 -2.28 -30.10 -28.68
C ARG A 129 -1.02 -29.28 -28.92
N ARG A 130 -0.19 -29.64 -29.90
CA ARG A 130 0.89 -28.76 -30.38
C ARG A 130 0.32 -27.46 -30.95
N LEU A 131 1.06 -26.37 -30.76
CA LEU A 131 0.74 -25.09 -31.38
C LEU A 131 1.88 -24.67 -32.29
N ASP A 132 1.53 -23.92 -33.34
CA ASP A 132 2.51 -23.26 -34.20
C ASP A 132 3.21 -22.11 -33.45
N ASP A 133 4.47 -21.86 -33.82
CA ASP A 133 5.35 -20.83 -33.27
C ASP A 133 4.91 -19.41 -33.67
N SER A 134 4.00 -19.27 -34.64
CA SER A 134 3.39 -17.98 -35.04
C SER A 134 2.45 -17.36 -33.99
N SER A 135 2.17 -18.06 -32.88
CA SER A 135 1.25 -17.60 -31.83
C SER A 135 1.97 -16.87 -30.68
N SER A 136 1.33 -15.88 -30.02
CA SER A 136 1.91 -15.07 -28.92
C SER A 136 2.73 -15.88 -27.90
N ASP A 137 3.99 -15.52 -27.64
CA ASP A 137 4.90 -16.17 -26.66
C ASP A 137 4.44 -16.17 -25.21
N ARG A 138 3.46 -15.35 -24.86
CA ARG A 138 2.92 -15.31 -23.50
C ARG A 138 2.13 -16.56 -23.15
N ILE A 139 2.22 -16.94 -21.88
CA ILE A 139 1.41 -18.01 -21.32
C ILE A 139 0.00 -17.46 -21.08
N THR A 140 -1.01 -18.30 -21.30
CA THR A 140 -2.42 -17.98 -21.03
C THR A 140 -3.02 -19.06 -20.16
N ILE A 141 -3.57 -18.66 -19.01
CA ILE A 141 -4.30 -19.54 -18.08
C ILE A 141 -5.79 -19.20 -18.17
N GLU A 142 -6.63 -20.20 -18.44
CA GLU A 142 -8.08 -20.06 -18.59
C GLU A 142 -8.76 -20.94 -17.54
N GLY A 143 -9.65 -20.38 -16.71
CA GLY A 143 -10.33 -21.18 -15.69
C GLY A 143 -11.25 -20.39 -14.76
N PRO A 144 -11.92 -21.11 -13.83
CA PRO A 144 -12.74 -20.48 -12.81
C PRO A 144 -11.87 -19.87 -11.70
N VAL A 145 -12.23 -18.68 -11.27
CA VAL A 145 -11.63 -18.03 -10.09
C VAL A 145 -11.99 -18.82 -8.84
N GLN A 146 -10.98 -19.41 -8.20
CA GLN A 146 -11.12 -20.23 -6.99
C GLN A 146 -11.23 -19.35 -5.73
N PHE A 147 -10.47 -18.27 -5.71
CA PHE A 147 -10.54 -17.21 -4.72
C PHE A 147 -10.10 -15.88 -5.34
N VAL A 148 -10.56 -14.78 -4.75
CA VAL A 148 -10.04 -13.44 -5.00
C VAL A 148 -9.53 -12.94 -3.65
N SER A 149 -8.28 -12.50 -3.63
CA SER A 149 -7.64 -11.87 -2.48
C SER A 149 -6.95 -10.60 -2.96
N GLN A 150 -6.65 -9.71 -2.02
CA GLN A 150 -5.82 -8.54 -2.26
C GLN A 150 -4.58 -8.72 -1.39
N GLN A 151 -3.39 -8.57 -1.97
CA GLN A 151 -2.09 -8.70 -1.30
C GLN A 151 -1.10 -7.75 -2.00
N GLU A 152 -0.29 -6.97 -1.27
CA GLU A 152 0.78 -6.13 -1.84
C GLU A 152 0.30 -5.09 -2.89
N GLY A 153 -0.90 -4.51 -2.74
CA GLY A 153 -1.47 -3.62 -3.79
C GLY A 153 -1.87 -4.34 -5.09
N GLN A 154 -1.83 -5.67 -5.09
CA GLN A 154 -2.15 -6.54 -6.22
C GLN A 154 -3.39 -7.38 -5.93
N THR A 155 -4.17 -7.64 -6.98
CA THR A 155 -5.22 -8.66 -6.88
C THR A 155 -4.60 -10.02 -7.08
N VAL A 156 -4.74 -10.90 -6.08
CA VAL A 156 -4.31 -12.30 -6.18
C VAL A 156 -5.52 -13.18 -6.45
N LEU A 157 -5.46 -13.92 -7.54
CA LEU A 157 -6.50 -14.81 -8.01
C LEU A 157 -6.00 -16.24 -7.98
N GLY A 158 -6.77 -17.14 -7.38
CA GLY A 158 -6.52 -18.57 -7.56
C GLY A 158 -7.12 -19.05 -8.87
N LEU A 159 -6.29 -19.52 -9.81
CA LEU A 159 -6.73 -20.16 -11.05
C LEU A 159 -6.04 -21.50 -11.24
N LEU A 160 -6.82 -22.58 -11.27
CA LEU A 160 -6.29 -23.93 -11.46
C LEU A 160 -5.14 -24.27 -10.48
N GLY A 161 -5.27 -23.83 -9.22
CA GLY A 161 -4.21 -24.02 -8.21
C GLY A 161 -2.97 -23.15 -8.41
N VAL A 162 -2.97 -22.23 -9.37
CA VAL A 162 -1.94 -21.22 -9.59
C VAL A 162 -2.38 -19.90 -8.97
N ASP A 163 -1.49 -19.30 -8.20
CA ASP A 163 -1.65 -17.93 -7.73
C ASP A 163 -1.29 -16.97 -8.87
N VAL A 164 -2.31 -16.31 -9.39
CA VAL A 164 -2.21 -15.28 -10.41
C VAL A 164 -2.18 -13.92 -9.72
N ARG A 165 -1.08 -13.20 -9.89
CA ARG A 165 -0.88 -11.86 -9.33
C ARG A 165 -1.18 -10.81 -10.38
N ALA A 166 -2.05 -9.86 -10.04
CA ALA A 166 -2.47 -8.79 -10.93
C ALA A 166 -2.19 -7.45 -10.26
N GLY A 167 -0.97 -6.97 -10.46
CA GLY A 167 -0.53 -5.68 -9.93
C GLY A 167 -1.15 -4.48 -10.67
N ARG A 168 -0.69 -3.27 -10.32
CA ARG A 168 -1.13 -2.01 -10.96
C ARG A 168 -0.99 -1.98 -12.47
N ARG A 169 -0.04 -2.74 -12.99
CA ARG A 169 0.29 -2.86 -14.42
C ARG A 169 -0.61 -3.82 -15.19
N ALA A 170 -1.38 -4.67 -14.49
CA ALA A 170 -2.28 -5.63 -15.10
C ALA A 170 -3.46 -4.89 -15.73
N SER A 171 -3.75 -5.20 -16.99
CA SER A 171 -4.95 -4.72 -17.66
C SER A 171 -6.13 -5.62 -17.41
N TRP A 172 -7.30 -5.00 -17.23
CA TRP A 172 -8.55 -5.69 -16.95
C TRP A 172 -9.52 -5.32 -18.07
N ASP A 173 -9.99 -6.32 -18.81
CA ASP A 173 -10.93 -6.16 -19.91
C ASP A 173 -12.24 -6.88 -19.59
N GLY A 174 -13.35 -6.16 -19.66
CA GLY A 174 -14.66 -6.69 -19.30
C GLY A 174 -14.87 -7.00 -17.81
N ILE A 175 -13.97 -6.51 -16.92
CA ILE A 175 -13.95 -6.83 -15.49
C ILE A 175 -13.63 -5.58 -14.67
N ALA A 176 -14.45 -5.27 -13.66
CA ALA A 176 -14.12 -4.26 -12.66
C ALA A 176 -12.95 -4.73 -11.79
N ARG A 177 -11.84 -3.97 -11.81
CA ARG A 177 -10.64 -4.27 -11.01
C ARG A 177 -10.97 -4.13 -9.52
N PRO A 178 -10.80 -5.18 -8.71
CA PRO A 178 -10.91 -5.01 -7.28
C PRO A 178 -9.64 -4.28 -6.78
N ARG A 179 -9.76 -3.08 -6.21
CA ARG A 179 -8.62 -2.46 -5.51
C ARG A 179 -8.34 -3.17 -4.20
N SER A 180 -7.06 -3.08 -3.83
CA SER A 180 -6.54 -3.34 -2.51
C SER A 180 -7.27 -2.51 -1.46
N LEU A 181 -7.74 -3.16 -0.40
CA LEU A 181 -8.16 -2.55 0.87
C LEU A 181 -7.00 -2.61 1.88
N ILE A 182 -5.77 -2.69 1.35
CA ILE A 182 -4.58 -3.15 2.04
C ILE A 182 -3.38 -2.40 1.47
N ASP A 183 -2.71 -1.70 2.38
CA ASP A 183 -1.32 -1.26 2.42
C ASP A 183 -0.39 -1.84 1.33
N ASP A 184 0.25 -0.95 0.57
CA ASP A 184 1.27 -1.27 -0.44
C ASP A 184 2.62 -1.70 0.20
N ASP A 185 2.85 -1.42 1.50
CA ASP A 185 4.11 -1.68 2.22
C ASP A 185 4.10 -2.95 3.07
N ASP A 186 2.93 -3.59 3.24
CA ASP A 186 2.76 -4.80 4.05
C ASP A 186 2.85 -6.03 3.14
N VAL A 187 4.07 -6.55 2.96
CA VAL A 187 4.29 -7.81 2.24
C VAL A 187 3.69 -8.94 3.05
N ARG A 188 2.60 -9.50 2.52
CA ARG A 188 1.88 -10.57 3.21
C ARG A 188 2.57 -11.91 3.01
N PRO A 189 2.49 -12.81 4.00
CA PRO A 189 2.96 -14.18 3.83
C PRO A 189 2.34 -14.83 2.59
N ILE A 190 3.24 -15.28 1.72
CA ILE A 190 2.95 -15.91 0.42
C ILE A 190 2.13 -17.20 0.60
N ARG A 191 2.12 -17.78 1.80
CA ARG A 191 1.27 -18.93 2.15
C ARG A 191 0.65 -18.65 3.49
N GLY A 192 -0.68 -18.68 3.54
CA GLY A 192 -1.39 -18.94 4.78
C GLY A 192 -1.86 -20.39 4.81
N MET A 193 -2.00 -20.97 5.99
CA MET A 193 -2.62 -22.28 6.16
C MET A 193 -4.08 -22.21 5.70
N ILE A 194 -4.42 -22.98 4.65
CA ILE A 194 -5.80 -23.12 4.18
C ILE A 194 -6.53 -24.05 5.15
N LEU A 195 -7.48 -23.50 5.90
CA LEU A 195 -8.29 -24.23 6.87
C LEU A 195 -9.59 -24.75 6.22
N GLY A 196 -9.50 -25.24 4.97
CA GLY A 196 -10.63 -25.70 4.18
C GLY A 196 -11.77 -24.68 4.10
N ARG A 197 -12.95 -25.06 4.62
CA ARG A 197 -14.14 -24.19 4.66
C ARG A 197 -14.07 -23.06 5.69
N PHE A 198 -13.05 -23.05 6.54
CA PHE A 198 -12.88 -22.04 7.58
C PHE A 198 -12.05 -20.85 7.12
N GLY A 199 -11.49 -20.88 5.91
CA GLY A 199 -10.76 -19.74 5.34
C GLY A 199 -9.25 -19.92 5.37
N ARG A 200 -8.50 -18.83 5.48
CA ARG A 200 -7.03 -18.83 5.42
C ARG A 200 -6.45 -18.12 6.64
N LEU A 201 -5.47 -18.74 7.29
CA LEU A 201 -4.70 -18.17 8.40
C LEU A 201 -3.30 -17.82 7.91
N SER A 202 -2.81 -16.60 8.14
CA SER A 202 -1.43 -16.19 7.85
C SER A 202 -0.90 -15.30 8.98
N GLY A 203 0.39 -15.04 9.05
CA GLY A 203 0.91 -14.11 10.05
C GLY A 203 2.35 -13.65 9.82
N GLU A 204 2.76 -12.68 10.61
CA GLU A 204 4.15 -12.22 10.62
C GLU A 204 4.70 -12.18 12.04
N VAL A 205 6.02 -12.33 12.17
CA VAL A 205 6.79 -11.91 13.33
C VAL A 205 7.82 -10.90 12.85
N ARG A 206 7.88 -9.73 13.48
CA ARG A 206 8.76 -8.62 13.12
C ARG A 206 9.57 -8.18 14.32
N PHE A 207 10.87 -8.02 14.12
CA PHE A 207 11.76 -7.37 15.06
C PHE A 207 12.22 -6.04 14.46
N ASP A 208 11.98 -4.96 15.18
CA ASP A 208 12.41 -3.60 14.83
C ASP A 208 13.43 -3.15 15.91
N TYR A 209 14.63 -2.77 15.51
CA TYR A 209 15.61 -2.10 16.36
C TYR A 209 15.81 -0.67 15.86
N LYS A 210 15.85 0.29 16.77
CA LYS A 210 16.10 1.69 16.47
C LYS A 210 17.12 2.25 17.46
N HIS A 211 18.16 2.87 16.93
CA HIS A 211 19.10 3.69 17.70
C HIS A 211 18.96 5.14 17.24
N ARG A 212 19.00 6.07 18.17
CA ARG A 212 19.02 7.51 17.90
C ARG A 212 20.09 8.15 18.77
N ASP A 213 20.75 9.14 18.19
CA ASP A 213 21.81 9.90 18.85
C ASP A 213 21.51 11.40 18.69
N ASN A 214 21.76 12.16 19.75
CA ASN A 214 21.71 13.61 19.79
C ASN A 214 20.38 14.21 19.31
N LEU A 215 19.28 13.92 19.99
CA LEU A 215 17.93 14.39 19.63
C LEU A 215 17.70 15.87 19.94
N ASP A 216 18.43 16.44 20.89
CA ASP A 216 18.38 17.87 21.22
C ASP A 216 19.37 18.70 20.38
N LEU A 217 20.13 18.05 19.49
CA LEU A 217 21.12 18.66 18.62
C LEU A 217 22.23 19.39 19.39
N THR A 218 22.58 18.98 20.61
CA THR A 218 23.68 19.54 21.40
C THR A 218 24.50 18.48 22.13
N ASP A 219 25.81 18.69 22.24
CA ASP A 219 26.70 17.85 23.04
C ASP A 219 26.55 17.98 24.58
N GLN A 220 25.53 18.70 25.06
CA GLN A 220 25.42 19.04 26.49
C GLN A 220 24.79 17.94 27.33
N ILE A 221 23.86 17.18 26.76
CA ILE A 221 23.15 16.08 27.41
C ILE A 221 23.21 14.89 26.46
N ASP A 222 23.62 13.74 26.99
CA ASP A 222 23.49 12.48 26.26
C ASP A 222 22.01 12.07 26.31
N ASP A 223 21.31 12.22 25.20
CA ASP A 223 19.87 11.93 25.03
C ASP A 223 19.62 10.82 23.99
N GLY A 224 20.65 10.00 23.76
CA GLY A 224 20.58 8.82 22.93
C GLY A 224 19.47 7.87 23.38
N SER A 225 18.90 7.12 22.45
CA SER A 225 17.92 6.09 22.78
C SER A 225 18.07 4.84 21.93
N ASP A 226 17.95 3.70 22.61
CA ASP A 226 17.88 2.38 22.00
C ASP A 226 16.50 1.77 22.24
N THR A 227 15.77 1.55 21.15
CA THR A 227 14.44 0.92 21.16
C THR A 227 14.50 -0.45 20.48
N GLY A 228 14.13 -1.50 21.20
CA GLY A 228 13.94 -2.85 20.67
C GLY A 228 12.47 -3.26 20.71
N ARG A 229 11.90 -3.66 19.59
CA ARG A 229 10.47 -3.93 19.47
C ARG A 229 10.19 -5.25 18.74
N LEU A 230 9.43 -6.13 19.38
CA LEU A 230 8.97 -7.39 18.81
C LEU A 230 7.47 -7.33 18.56
N ARG A 231 7.06 -7.63 17.33
CA ARG A 231 5.66 -7.66 16.91
C ARG A 231 5.30 -9.02 16.34
N ALA A 232 4.15 -9.53 16.70
CA ALA A 232 3.55 -10.69 16.08
C ALA A 232 2.15 -10.32 15.58
N ARG A 233 1.80 -10.70 14.36
CA ARG A 233 0.47 -10.52 13.80
C ARG A 233 -0.07 -11.83 13.28
N VAL A 234 -1.34 -12.09 13.57
CA VAL A 234 -2.06 -13.26 13.05
C VAL A 234 -3.31 -12.77 12.34
N GLU A 235 -3.48 -13.20 11.10
CA GLU A 235 -4.57 -12.83 10.20
C GLU A 235 -5.40 -14.04 9.83
N TRP A 236 -6.72 -13.88 9.92
CA TRP A 236 -7.70 -14.85 9.50
C TRP A 236 -8.63 -14.25 8.44
N ILE A 237 -8.48 -14.70 7.21
CA ILE A 237 -9.35 -14.36 6.09
C ILE A 237 -10.55 -15.32 6.09
N LEU A 238 -11.75 -14.77 6.26
CA LEU A 238 -12.97 -15.54 6.26
C LEU A 238 -13.33 -16.04 4.85
N PRO A 239 -14.01 -17.18 4.71
CA PRO A 239 -14.43 -17.70 3.41
C PRO A 239 -15.32 -16.69 2.68
N ALA A 240 -14.86 -16.20 1.54
CA ALA A 240 -15.63 -15.27 0.73
C ALA A 240 -16.78 -15.97 -0.01
N THR A 241 -17.96 -15.37 0.02
CA THR A 241 -19.10 -15.70 -0.84
C THR A 241 -19.15 -14.72 -2.03
N ARG A 242 -20.09 -14.91 -2.96
CA ARG A 242 -20.32 -13.95 -4.05
C ARG A 242 -20.76 -12.55 -3.57
N ARG A 243 -21.21 -12.42 -2.32
CA ARG A 243 -21.79 -11.18 -1.78
C ARG A 243 -21.09 -10.66 -0.54
N MET A 244 -20.21 -11.44 0.08
CA MET A 244 -19.61 -11.09 1.36
C MET A 244 -18.19 -11.62 1.47
N SER A 245 -17.30 -10.83 2.05
CA SER A 245 -15.96 -11.21 2.48
C SER A 245 -15.68 -10.62 3.87
N GLY A 246 -14.67 -11.13 4.57
CA GLY A 246 -14.30 -10.58 5.87
C GLY A 246 -12.90 -10.98 6.32
N MET A 247 -12.39 -10.27 7.31
CA MET A 247 -11.04 -10.39 7.84
C MET A 247 -11.05 -10.19 9.36
N LEU A 248 -10.21 -10.93 10.07
CA LEU A 248 -9.85 -10.69 11.46
C LEU A 248 -8.32 -10.70 11.59
N GLN A 249 -7.75 -9.76 12.34
CA GLN A 249 -6.33 -9.67 12.61
C GLN A 249 -6.11 -9.36 14.09
N LEU A 250 -5.23 -10.12 14.72
CA LEU A 250 -4.75 -9.89 16.08
C LEU A 250 -3.28 -9.46 16.01
N LYS A 251 -2.90 -8.51 16.83
CA LYS A 251 -1.53 -8.02 16.96
C LYS A 251 -1.09 -8.19 18.41
N ALA A 252 0.14 -8.64 18.59
CA ALA A 252 0.82 -8.63 19.87
C ALA A 252 2.13 -7.86 19.68
N GLU A 253 2.43 -6.94 20.57
CA GLU A 253 3.62 -6.09 20.52
C GLU A 253 4.28 -6.09 21.90
N SER A 254 5.61 -6.11 21.92
CA SER A 254 6.43 -5.88 23.10
C SER A 254 7.53 -4.92 22.69
N GLU A 255 7.70 -3.86 23.46
CA GLU A 255 8.64 -2.78 23.21
C GLU A 255 9.49 -2.55 24.46
N ARG A 256 10.78 -2.38 24.24
CA ARG A 256 11.76 -2.01 25.27
C ARG A 256 12.51 -0.80 24.81
N GLU A 257 12.58 0.21 25.67
CA GLU A 257 13.32 1.44 25.41
C GLU A 257 14.30 1.69 26.55
N LEU A 258 15.52 2.04 26.16
CA LEU A 258 16.61 2.48 27.02
C LEU A 258 16.97 3.89 26.59
N GLU A 259 16.83 4.85 27.51
CA GLU A 259 17.29 6.22 27.31
C GLU A 259 18.68 6.38 27.94
N ASP A 260 19.64 6.85 27.15
CA ASP A 260 20.96 7.19 27.64
C ASP A 260 20.87 8.42 28.55
N GLY A 261 21.73 8.48 29.57
CA GLY A 261 21.78 9.61 30.52
C GLY A 261 20.72 9.64 31.63
N ALA A 262 19.58 8.94 31.49
CA ALA A 262 18.48 8.96 32.47
C ALA A 262 18.39 7.72 33.39
N ASP A 263 19.15 6.65 33.12
CA ASP A 263 18.95 5.31 33.75
C ASP A 263 17.47 4.86 33.70
N ASP A 264 16.70 5.35 32.73
CA ASP A 264 15.28 5.05 32.58
C ASP A 264 15.10 3.86 31.61
N PHE A 265 14.26 2.92 32.03
CA PHE A 265 13.97 1.70 31.29
C PHE A 265 12.47 1.49 31.26
N SER A 266 11.92 1.43 30.06
CA SER A 266 10.51 1.08 29.85
C SER A 266 10.40 -0.28 29.14
N ASP A 267 9.45 -1.08 29.61
CA ASP A 267 9.00 -2.31 28.93
C ASP A 267 7.48 -2.24 28.86
N ASP A 268 6.95 -2.22 27.65
CA ASP A 268 5.51 -2.23 27.38
C ASP A 268 5.16 -3.45 26.54
N SER A 269 3.98 -4.02 26.78
CA SER A 269 3.49 -5.17 26.04
C SER A 269 1.98 -5.12 25.93
N ASP A 270 1.48 -5.19 24.70
CA ASP A 270 0.06 -5.07 24.41
C ASP A 270 -0.41 -6.11 23.39
N VAL A 271 -1.68 -6.46 23.48
CA VAL A 271 -2.39 -7.30 22.52
C VAL A 271 -3.62 -6.56 22.04
N THR A 272 -3.59 -6.13 20.78
CA THR A 272 -4.63 -5.30 20.19
C THR A 272 -5.37 -6.01 19.06
N LEU A 273 -6.61 -5.58 18.84
CA LEU A 273 -7.35 -5.93 17.64
C LEU A 273 -6.86 -5.04 16.50
N GLY A 274 -6.26 -5.67 15.48
CA GLY A 274 -5.89 -4.98 14.25
C GLY A 274 -7.10 -4.78 13.35
N ARG A 275 -7.04 -5.32 12.14
CA ARG A 275 -8.15 -5.27 11.19
C ARG A 275 -9.27 -6.25 11.56
N ALA A 276 -10.51 -5.79 11.60
CA ALA A 276 -11.68 -6.62 11.85
C ALA A 276 -12.89 -6.04 11.10
N TYR A 277 -13.16 -6.55 9.89
CA TYR A 277 -14.20 -5.98 9.03
C TYR A 277 -14.94 -7.03 8.20
N ILE A 278 -16.13 -6.65 7.75
CA ILE A 278 -16.92 -7.35 6.75
C ILE A 278 -17.16 -6.43 5.56
N THR A 279 -17.04 -6.97 4.36
CA THR A 279 -17.37 -6.26 3.12
C THR A 279 -18.53 -6.95 2.43
N MET A 280 -19.56 -6.18 2.10
CA MET A 280 -20.71 -6.59 1.30
C MET A 280 -20.53 -6.09 -0.13
N HIS A 281 -20.65 -6.99 -1.09
CA HIS A 281 -20.41 -6.73 -2.51
C HIS A 281 -21.71 -6.80 -3.31
N GLY A 282 -21.70 -6.11 -4.46
CA GLY A 282 -22.73 -6.26 -5.48
C GLY A 282 -23.96 -5.37 -5.30
N LEU A 283 -23.82 -4.28 -4.54
CA LEU A 283 -24.83 -3.22 -4.44
C LEU A 283 -24.93 -2.47 -5.78
N ALA A 284 -26.03 -1.76 -6.01
CA ALA A 284 -26.26 -0.94 -7.22
C ALA A 284 -25.87 -1.67 -8.53
N ASN A 285 -26.51 -2.81 -8.81
CA ASN A 285 -26.28 -3.64 -9.99
C ASN A 285 -24.84 -4.19 -10.13
N GLY A 286 -24.17 -4.48 -9.02
CA GLY A 286 -22.83 -5.07 -9.05
C GLY A 286 -21.68 -4.06 -8.91
N ARG A 287 -21.96 -2.76 -8.91
CA ARG A 287 -20.94 -1.70 -8.94
C ARG A 287 -20.55 -1.18 -7.56
N GLY A 288 -21.39 -1.42 -6.55
CA GLY A 288 -21.21 -0.92 -5.20
C GLY A 288 -20.70 -1.98 -4.23
N SER A 289 -19.84 -1.56 -3.30
CA SER A 289 -19.50 -2.34 -2.10
C SER A 289 -19.62 -1.47 -0.85
N VAL A 290 -20.00 -2.09 0.27
CA VAL A 290 -20.02 -1.46 1.59
C VAL A 290 -19.12 -2.26 2.52
N GLN A 291 -18.26 -1.57 3.25
CA GLN A 291 -17.39 -2.17 4.27
C GLN A 291 -17.71 -1.57 5.64
N LEU A 292 -17.79 -2.43 6.65
CA LEU A 292 -18.04 -2.06 8.03
C LEU A 292 -17.03 -2.75 8.95
N GLY A 293 -16.44 -1.98 9.86
CA GLY A 293 -15.54 -2.46 10.90
C GLY A 293 -14.17 -1.76 10.87
N ARG A 294 -13.22 -2.32 11.62
CA ARG A 294 -11.86 -1.80 11.72
C ARG A 294 -11.05 -2.20 10.49
N SER A 295 -10.62 -1.21 9.72
CA SER A 295 -9.94 -1.42 8.43
C SER A 295 -8.74 -0.47 8.29
N ARG A 296 -7.80 -0.84 7.43
CA ARG A 296 -6.69 0.04 7.07
C ARG A 296 -7.18 1.14 6.15
N PHE A 297 -6.76 2.36 6.44
CA PHE A 297 -6.74 3.48 5.51
C PHE A 297 -5.30 3.79 5.20
N ASP A 298 -4.97 3.68 3.93
CA ASP A 298 -3.67 3.91 3.36
C ASP A 298 -3.85 4.55 1.99
N ASP A 299 -2.83 5.27 1.58
CA ASP A 299 -2.72 5.79 0.23
C ASP A 299 -1.29 5.55 -0.29
N ALA A 300 -1.10 5.64 -1.61
CA ALA A 300 0.14 5.19 -2.24
C ALA A 300 1.43 5.88 -1.76
N ARG A 301 1.32 7.03 -1.09
CA ARG A 301 2.45 7.79 -0.53
C ARG A 301 2.23 8.11 0.96
N ASP A 302 1.28 7.46 1.62
CA ASP A 302 0.90 7.74 3.01
C ASP A 302 0.81 9.24 3.35
N TRP A 303 0.38 10.06 2.39
CA TRP A 303 0.41 11.52 2.51
C TRP A 303 -0.85 12.05 3.19
N LEU A 304 -1.95 11.30 3.09
CA LEU A 304 -3.24 11.58 3.69
C LEU A 304 -3.61 10.56 4.76
N PHE A 305 -3.31 9.27 4.58
CA PHE A 305 -3.64 8.25 5.56
C PHE A 305 -2.58 7.16 5.61
N ASN A 306 -2.29 6.70 6.83
CA ASN A 306 -1.66 5.42 7.10
C ASN A 306 -2.04 4.92 8.51
N ARG A 307 -3.31 4.51 8.70
CA ARG A 307 -3.89 4.16 10.02
C ARG A 307 -4.90 3.02 9.94
N ASP A 308 -5.01 2.24 11.01
CA ASP A 308 -6.14 1.31 11.18
C ASP A 308 -7.27 2.06 11.92
N MET A 309 -8.45 2.13 11.31
CA MET A 309 -9.58 2.94 11.79
C MET A 309 -10.90 2.17 11.72
N ASP A 310 -11.78 2.46 12.67
CA ASP A 310 -13.12 1.93 12.74
C ASP A 310 -14.00 2.73 11.78
N ALA A 311 -14.55 2.07 10.76
CA ALA A 311 -15.13 2.78 9.63
C ALA A 311 -16.39 2.14 9.06
N ALA A 312 -17.21 3.00 8.46
CA ALA A 312 -18.19 2.63 7.46
C ALA A 312 -17.77 3.25 6.12
N ARG A 313 -17.55 2.41 5.11
CA ARG A 313 -17.04 2.82 3.79
C ARG A 313 -17.96 2.32 2.69
N VAL A 314 -18.16 3.16 1.67
CA VAL A 314 -18.93 2.83 0.47
C VAL A 314 -18.06 3.12 -0.75
N PHE A 315 -18.03 2.18 -1.68
CA PHE A 315 -17.24 2.27 -2.89
C PHE A 315 -18.13 2.02 -4.10
N PHE A 316 -17.93 2.79 -5.16
CA PHE A 316 -18.50 2.53 -6.47
C PHE A 316 -17.40 2.44 -7.51
N ASP A 317 -17.34 1.30 -8.19
CA ASP A 317 -16.36 1.03 -9.23
C ASP A 317 -16.98 1.07 -10.62
N PHE A 318 -16.46 1.98 -11.44
CA PHE A 318 -16.72 2.07 -12.88
C PHE A 318 -15.41 1.83 -13.64
N THR A 319 -15.48 1.56 -14.95
CA THR A 319 -14.33 1.14 -15.77
C THR A 319 -13.07 2.01 -15.62
N ARG A 320 -13.23 3.33 -15.47
CA ARG A 320 -12.11 4.29 -15.30
C ARG A 320 -12.30 5.26 -14.15
N VAL A 321 -13.37 5.10 -13.36
CA VAL A 321 -13.73 6.03 -12.29
C VAL A 321 -14.09 5.23 -11.06
N ARG A 322 -13.58 5.65 -9.91
CA ARG A 322 -13.96 5.15 -8.61
C ARG A 322 -14.48 6.30 -7.77
N LEU A 323 -15.55 6.05 -7.04
CA LEU A 323 -16.06 6.93 -6.00
C LEU A 323 -15.94 6.22 -4.65
N GLU A 324 -15.47 6.93 -3.65
CA GLU A 324 -15.37 6.47 -2.27
C GLU A 324 -15.99 7.51 -1.34
N ALA A 325 -16.77 7.02 -0.37
CA ALA A 325 -17.26 7.81 0.75
C ALA A 325 -17.09 7.00 2.02
N SER A 326 -16.54 7.62 3.07
CA SER A 326 -16.28 6.94 4.33
C SER A 326 -16.44 7.86 5.52
N VAL A 327 -16.99 7.31 6.59
CA VAL A 327 -16.94 7.90 7.94
C VAL A 327 -16.12 6.99 8.83
N PHE A 328 -15.24 7.56 9.65
CA PHE A 328 -14.31 6.76 10.43
C PHE A 328 -13.77 7.49 11.67
N GLU A 329 -13.36 6.69 12.65
CA GLU A 329 -12.84 7.12 13.95
C GLU A 329 -11.74 6.16 14.44
N GLU A 330 -10.95 6.59 15.42
CA GLU A 330 -9.96 5.75 16.11
C GLU A 330 -10.53 5.30 17.46
N LEU A 331 -11.35 4.24 17.50
CA LEU A 331 -12.00 3.81 18.76
C LEU A 331 -11.11 2.94 19.65
N ILE A 332 -10.29 2.07 19.04
CA ILE A 332 -9.46 1.10 19.77
C ILE A 332 -8.07 1.66 20.09
N ASP A 333 -7.46 2.37 19.15
CA ASP A 333 -6.11 2.94 19.29
C ASP A 333 -6.14 4.43 19.67
N ALA A 334 -7.24 4.89 20.30
CA ALA A 334 -7.43 6.30 20.63
C ALA A 334 -6.28 6.80 21.50
N VAL A 335 -5.50 7.75 20.98
CA VAL A 335 -4.48 8.45 21.78
C VAL A 335 -5.20 9.14 22.95
N PRO A 336 -4.81 8.91 24.22
CA PRO A 336 -5.56 9.39 25.40
C PRO A 336 -5.80 10.92 25.44
N ARG A 337 -4.99 11.67 24.69
CA ARG A 337 -5.11 13.13 24.56
C ARG A 337 -6.25 13.57 23.65
N HIS A 338 -6.74 12.72 22.76
CA HIS A 338 -7.84 13.04 21.86
C HIS A 338 -9.17 12.54 22.42
N ARG A 339 -10.20 13.36 22.30
CA ARG A 339 -11.58 13.09 22.72
C ARG A 339 -12.47 13.40 21.54
N ASP A 340 -13.34 12.47 21.15
CA ASP A 340 -14.35 12.69 20.12
C ASP A 340 -13.77 13.05 18.73
N ILE A 341 -12.97 12.15 18.13
CA ILE A 341 -12.51 12.31 16.75
C ILE A 341 -13.58 11.76 15.80
N GLY A 342 -14.11 12.61 14.91
CA GLY A 342 -14.99 12.23 13.81
C GLY A 342 -14.42 12.65 12.46
N ASN A 343 -14.40 11.74 11.49
CA ASN A 343 -13.90 12.03 10.15
C ASN A 343 -14.91 11.67 9.06
N LEU A 344 -14.97 12.51 8.03
CA LEU A 344 -15.65 12.25 6.76
C LEU A 344 -14.63 12.37 5.64
N HIS A 345 -14.57 11.35 4.78
CA HIS A 345 -13.75 11.38 3.58
C HIS A 345 -14.59 11.06 2.34
N LEU A 346 -14.41 11.87 1.30
CA LEU A 346 -14.99 11.68 -0.02
C LEU A 346 -13.85 11.71 -1.04
N ALA A 347 -13.81 10.75 -1.96
CA ALA A 347 -12.82 10.74 -3.02
C ALA A 347 -13.41 10.29 -4.36
N MET A 348 -12.88 10.89 -5.42
CA MET A 348 -13.08 10.47 -6.80
C MET A 348 -11.72 10.20 -7.43
N THR A 349 -11.51 8.97 -7.90
CA THR A 349 -10.29 8.58 -8.63
C THR A 349 -10.64 8.29 -10.08
N VAL A 350 -9.86 8.83 -11.00
CA VAL A 350 -9.91 8.58 -12.43
C VAL A 350 -8.63 7.89 -12.88
N TYR A 351 -8.75 6.95 -13.82
CA TYR A 351 -7.63 6.24 -14.44
C TYR A 351 -7.53 6.59 -15.94
N PRO A 352 -6.82 7.68 -16.32
CA PRO A 352 -6.66 8.08 -17.72
C PRO A 352 -5.97 7.03 -18.60
N GLY A 353 -5.17 6.17 -17.99
CA GLY A 353 -4.51 5.03 -18.62
C GLY A 353 -4.23 3.92 -17.62
N ARG A 354 -3.68 2.80 -18.10
CA ARG A 354 -3.46 1.59 -17.29
C ARG A 354 -2.48 1.75 -16.12
N ARG A 355 -1.74 2.86 -16.06
CA ARG A 355 -0.66 3.13 -15.10
C ARG A 355 -0.66 4.57 -14.58
N HIS A 356 -1.78 5.27 -14.75
CA HIS A 356 -1.93 6.67 -14.37
C HIS A 356 -3.19 6.82 -13.54
N GLU A 357 -3.06 7.56 -12.46
CA GLU A 357 -4.11 7.85 -11.51
C GLU A 357 -4.20 9.35 -11.31
N LEU A 358 -5.43 9.86 -11.25
CA LEU A 358 -5.77 11.22 -10.85
C LEU A 358 -6.90 11.14 -9.85
N SER A 359 -6.70 11.66 -8.66
CA SER A 359 -7.67 11.63 -7.57
C SER A 359 -7.97 13.04 -7.08
N ALA A 360 -9.22 13.31 -6.76
CA ALA A 360 -9.63 14.49 -5.99
C ALA A 360 -10.31 14.00 -4.72
N TYR A 361 -10.05 14.66 -3.60
CA TYR A 361 -10.57 14.25 -2.31
C TYR A 361 -10.95 15.44 -1.42
N LEU A 362 -11.86 15.14 -0.48
CA LEU A 362 -12.21 15.97 0.66
C LEU A 362 -12.04 15.13 1.91
N LEU A 363 -11.32 15.64 2.90
CA LEU A 363 -11.28 15.11 4.26
C LEU A 363 -11.73 16.21 5.22
N ASP A 364 -12.85 16.00 5.88
CA ASP A 364 -13.38 16.87 6.94
C ASP A 364 -13.18 16.14 8.28
N ARG A 365 -12.38 16.72 9.16
CA ARG A 365 -12.06 16.17 10.47
C ARG A 365 -12.57 17.10 11.54
N ASN A 366 -13.11 16.53 12.61
CA ASN A 366 -13.41 17.22 13.85
C ASN A 366 -12.72 16.46 14.97
N ASP A 367 -11.86 17.15 15.70
CA ASP A 367 -11.03 16.60 16.77
C ASP A 367 -11.03 17.55 17.95
N ARG A 368 -11.23 17.02 19.15
CA ARG A 368 -11.05 17.76 20.38
C ARG A 368 -9.95 17.11 21.20
N PHE A 369 -8.84 17.83 21.40
CA PHE A 369 -7.67 17.25 22.06
C PHE A 369 -7.21 18.06 23.27
N VAL A 370 -6.50 17.40 24.17
CA VAL A 370 -5.90 17.97 25.37
C VAL A 370 -4.42 18.20 25.13
N THR A 371 -4.00 19.45 25.14
CA THR A 371 -2.58 19.85 25.05
C THR A 371 -1.77 19.34 26.26
N ALA A 372 -0.44 19.37 26.15
CA ALA A 372 0.46 19.05 27.28
C ALA A 372 0.19 19.92 28.52
N SER A 373 -0.29 21.16 28.33
CA SER A 373 -0.71 22.07 29.40
C SER A 373 -2.04 21.70 30.08
N GLY A 374 -2.71 20.63 29.64
CA GLY A 374 -4.04 20.23 30.12
C GLY A 374 -5.20 21.03 29.52
N ARG A 375 -4.94 21.96 28.60
CA ARG A 375 -5.99 22.73 27.91
C ARG A 375 -6.64 21.90 26.81
N VAL A 376 -7.96 21.89 26.79
CA VAL A 376 -8.76 21.32 25.70
C VAL A 376 -8.78 22.31 24.54
N ARG A 377 -8.52 21.82 23.33
CA ARG A 377 -8.57 22.58 22.08
C ARG A 377 -9.49 21.88 21.09
N ASP A 378 -10.22 22.65 20.31
CA ASP A 378 -11.02 22.16 19.19
C ASP A 378 -10.24 22.37 17.88
N PHE A 379 -10.12 21.33 17.05
CA PHE A 379 -9.41 21.37 15.79
C PHE A 379 -10.25 20.70 14.70
N SER A 380 -10.64 21.49 13.71
CA SER A 380 -11.56 21.04 12.67
C SER A 380 -11.03 21.35 11.27
N PRO A 381 -9.95 20.70 10.83
CA PRO A 381 -9.39 20.94 9.50
C PRO A 381 -10.22 20.25 8.42
N ARG A 382 -10.24 20.90 7.27
CA ARG A 382 -10.79 20.44 6.00
C ARG A 382 -9.70 20.45 4.96
N LEU A 383 -9.34 19.27 4.47
CA LEU A 383 -8.39 19.12 3.38
C LEU A 383 -9.16 18.92 2.07
N LEU A 384 -8.96 19.83 1.13
CA LEU A 384 -9.42 19.67 -0.26
C LEU A 384 -8.18 19.49 -1.13
N GLY A 385 -8.03 18.31 -1.74
CA GLY A 385 -6.80 17.99 -2.45
C GLY A 385 -6.97 17.29 -3.78
N ILE A 386 -5.93 17.40 -4.58
CA ILE A 386 -5.75 16.72 -5.86
C ILE A 386 -4.46 15.94 -5.80
N ARG A 387 -4.49 14.72 -6.34
CA ARG A 387 -3.36 13.81 -6.36
C ARG A 387 -3.23 13.22 -7.75
N ALA A 388 -2.03 13.12 -8.27
CA ALA A 388 -1.76 12.42 -9.51
C ALA A 388 -0.51 11.56 -9.34
N ALA A 389 -0.55 10.34 -9.86
CA ALA A 389 0.61 9.48 -9.86
C ALA A 389 0.60 8.60 -11.10
N GLY A 390 1.78 8.18 -11.55
CA GLY A 390 1.85 7.20 -12.60
C GLY A 390 3.24 6.83 -13.01
N GLU A 391 3.32 5.92 -13.99
CA GLU A 391 4.58 5.36 -14.45
C GLU A 391 4.57 5.06 -15.95
N GLY A 392 5.70 5.34 -16.59
CA GLY A 392 6.00 4.88 -17.94
C GLY A 392 6.32 3.37 -17.96
N LYS A 393 6.63 2.83 -19.14
CA LYS A 393 7.04 1.42 -19.33
C LYS A 393 8.42 1.12 -18.69
N HIS A 394 8.53 1.23 -17.36
CA HIS A 394 9.72 0.97 -16.54
C HIS A 394 10.89 1.91 -16.81
N VAL A 395 10.60 3.19 -17.10
CA VAL A 395 11.63 4.21 -17.39
C VAL A 395 11.45 5.43 -16.51
N TRP A 396 10.22 5.72 -16.11
CA TRP A 396 9.93 6.86 -15.27
C TRP A 396 8.68 6.61 -14.42
N SER A 397 8.63 7.26 -13.28
CA SER A 397 7.44 7.45 -12.45
C SER A 397 7.33 8.90 -12.02
N TYR A 398 6.14 9.33 -11.62
CA TYR A 398 5.88 10.66 -11.11
C TYR A 398 4.80 10.63 -10.04
N TRP A 399 4.79 11.67 -9.23
CA TRP A 399 3.71 11.99 -8.30
C TRP A 399 3.49 13.49 -8.24
N LEU A 400 2.29 13.85 -7.82
CA LEU A 400 1.85 15.19 -7.51
C LEU A 400 0.80 15.04 -6.40
N ASP A 401 0.99 15.70 -5.28
CA ASP A 401 0.02 15.83 -4.21
C ASP A 401 -0.12 17.32 -3.90
N THR A 402 -1.34 17.84 -3.85
CA THR A 402 -1.59 19.23 -3.48
C THR A 402 -2.90 19.33 -2.72
N ALA A 403 -2.94 20.20 -1.71
CA ALA A 403 -4.16 20.42 -0.93
C ALA A 403 -4.24 21.84 -0.39
N LEU A 404 -5.49 22.24 -0.12
CA LEU A 404 -5.83 23.36 0.72
C LEU A 404 -6.27 22.82 2.09
N ALA A 405 -5.71 23.37 3.16
CA ALA A 405 -6.19 23.19 4.52
C ALA A 405 -7.05 24.40 4.90
N ARG A 406 -8.31 24.14 5.27
CA ARG A 406 -9.29 25.14 5.67
C ARG A 406 -9.94 24.75 6.98
N GLY A 407 -10.53 25.66 7.73
CA GLY A 407 -11.29 25.32 8.94
C GLY A 407 -10.85 26.17 10.12
N SER A 408 -10.73 25.57 11.30
CA SER A 408 -10.37 26.32 12.51
C SER A 408 -9.62 25.49 13.53
N MET A 409 -8.79 26.18 14.31
CA MET A 409 -8.24 25.71 15.57
C MET A 409 -8.65 26.70 16.68
N ASP A 410 -9.54 26.26 17.57
CA ASP A 410 -10.27 27.13 18.51
C ASP A 410 -10.94 28.32 17.80
N SER A 411 -10.50 29.56 18.07
CA SER A 411 -11.00 30.78 17.44
C SER A 411 -10.21 31.21 16.20
N THR A 412 -9.10 30.52 15.89
CA THR A 412 -8.19 30.86 14.78
C THR A 412 -8.64 30.14 13.52
N GLU A 413 -8.77 30.86 12.41
CA GLU A 413 -9.09 30.29 11.10
C GLU A 413 -7.85 29.59 10.52
N LEU A 414 -8.04 28.50 9.79
CA LEU A 414 -6.96 27.80 9.08
C LEU A 414 -7.05 28.11 7.58
N ASP A 415 -5.96 28.53 6.95
CA ASP A 415 -5.93 28.88 5.51
C ASP A 415 -4.69 28.37 4.72
N GLY A 416 -4.01 27.32 5.18
CA GLY A 416 -2.79 26.84 4.52
C GLY A 416 -2.95 26.08 3.20
N TRP A 417 -1.87 25.95 2.44
CA TRP A 417 -1.79 25.16 1.19
C TRP A 417 -0.49 24.38 1.09
N ALA A 418 -0.50 23.29 0.30
CA ALA A 418 0.70 22.51 0.05
C ALA A 418 0.79 21.96 -1.36
N LEU A 419 2.04 21.64 -1.74
CA LEU A 419 2.42 20.99 -2.98
C LEU A 419 3.58 20.02 -2.70
N ASP A 420 3.47 18.77 -3.15
CA ASP A 420 4.55 17.79 -3.26
C ASP A 420 4.56 17.26 -4.70
N VAL A 421 5.68 17.42 -5.39
CA VAL A 421 5.83 16.97 -6.77
C VAL A 421 7.19 16.33 -6.96
N GLY A 422 7.23 15.27 -7.77
CA GLY A 422 8.50 14.68 -8.13
C GLY A 422 8.36 13.51 -9.08
N GLY A 423 9.49 12.88 -9.35
CA GLY A 423 9.54 11.71 -10.19
C GLY A 423 10.87 11.00 -10.14
N THR A 424 10.85 9.75 -10.58
CA THR A 424 12.01 8.88 -10.64
C THR A 424 12.25 8.48 -12.08
N LEU A 425 13.50 8.59 -12.55
CA LEU A 425 13.97 8.07 -13.81
C LEU A 425 14.76 6.79 -13.55
N VAL A 426 14.48 5.72 -14.30
CA VAL A 426 15.17 4.43 -14.18
C VAL A 426 15.90 4.14 -15.49
N ALA A 427 17.22 3.98 -15.41
CA ALA A 427 18.04 3.63 -16.56
C ALA A 427 17.98 2.12 -16.83
N ARG A 428 17.91 1.75 -18.11
CA ARG A 428 17.88 0.35 -18.57
C ARG A 428 19.25 -0.30 -18.59
N LEU A 429 19.97 -0.19 -17.47
CA LEU A 429 21.28 -0.80 -17.27
C LEU A 429 21.17 -1.91 -16.23
N LYS A 430 22.17 -2.80 -16.17
CA LYS A 430 22.25 -3.81 -15.11
C LYS A 430 22.28 -3.09 -13.75
N GLY A 431 21.46 -3.56 -12.81
CA GLY A 431 21.32 -2.92 -11.51
C GLY A 431 20.27 -1.79 -11.48
N GLU A 432 19.58 -1.53 -12.59
CA GLU A 432 18.48 -0.54 -12.72
C GLU A 432 18.75 0.78 -11.97
N PRO A 433 19.87 1.47 -12.25
CA PRO A 433 20.19 2.72 -11.56
C PRO A 433 19.09 3.74 -11.82
N SER A 434 18.75 4.48 -10.78
CA SER A 434 17.64 5.41 -10.79
C SER A 434 18.01 6.74 -10.15
N LEU A 435 17.43 7.81 -10.68
CA LEU A 435 17.54 9.17 -10.16
C LEU A 435 16.15 9.67 -9.83
N THR A 436 15.95 10.08 -8.58
CA THR A 436 14.73 10.71 -8.11
C THR A 436 14.97 12.19 -7.85
N LEU A 437 14.04 13.03 -8.28
CA LEU A 437 13.98 14.45 -7.91
C LEU A 437 12.61 14.73 -7.32
N GLY A 438 12.57 15.51 -6.24
CA GLY A 438 11.34 15.90 -5.58
C GLY A 438 11.43 17.31 -4.99
N TYR A 439 10.28 17.96 -4.89
CA TYR A 439 10.12 19.22 -4.19
C TYR A 439 8.78 19.20 -3.46
N ALA A 440 8.81 19.47 -2.15
CA ALA A 440 7.62 19.62 -1.34
C ALA A 440 7.62 20.97 -0.63
N ILE A 441 6.46 21.57 -0.45
CA ILE A 441 6.25 22.80 0.31
C ILE A 441 4.87 22.78 0.99
N GLY A 442 4.85 23.12 2.26
CA GLY A 442 3.63 23.47 3.00
C GLY A 442 3.77 24.90 3.52
N SER A 443 2.77 25.74 3.27
CA SER A 443 2.82 27.16 3.63
C SER A 443 3.07 27.39 5.12
N GLY A 444 3.73 28.50 5.43
CA GLY A 444 3.86 29.07 6.76
C GLY A 444 2.85 30.20 7.02
N ASP A 445 2.91 30.76 8.22
CA ASP A 445 2.07 31.88 8.64
C ASP A 445 2.88 33.18 8.72
N GLU A 446 2.64 34.08 7.76
CA GLU A 446 3.34 35.38 7.66
C GLU A 446 2.92 36.39 8.73
N ASP A 447 1.68 36.31 9.24
CA ASP A 447 1.15 37.23 10.27
C ASP A 447 0.38 36.47 11.36
N PRO A 448 1.09 35.95 12.39
CA PRO A 448 0.46 35.18 13.47
C PRO A 448 -0.48 36.01 14.37
N PHE A 449 -0.67 37.30 14.10
CA PHE A 449 -1.50 38.20 14.89
C PHE A 449 -2.84 38.57 14.23
N ASP A 450 -3.12 38.08 13.02
CA ASP A 450 -4.37 38.39 12.28
C ASP A 450 -5.53 37.41 12.56
N ASN A 451 -5.28 36.39 13.40
CA ASN A 451 -6.21 35.30 13.75
C ASN A 451 -6.55 34.35 12.58
N VAL A 452 -5.69 34.30 11.55
CA VAL A 452 -5.71 33.35 10.44
C VAL A 452 -4.36 32.63 10.38
N ASP A 453 -4.34 31.36 10.79
CA ASP A 453 -3.14 30.53 10.66
C ASP A 453 -3.04 30.00 9.22
N GLN A 454 -2.10 30.57 8.46
CA GLN A 454 -1.80 30.14 7.09
C GLN A 454 -0.86 28.93 7.03
N THR A 455 -0.44 28.39 8.18
CA THR A 455 0.39 27.19 8.22
C THR A 455 -0.39 26.00 7.68
N PHE A 456 0.12 25.37 6.62
CA PHE A 456 -0.50 24.14 6.14
C PHE A 456 -0.33 23.02 7.16
N ARG A 457 -1.40 22.26 7.38
CA ARG A 457 -1.42 21.08 8.24
C ARG A 457 -1.84 19.88 7.42
N GLN A 458 -1.10 18.79 7.54
CA GLN A 458 -1.52 17.50 7.00
C GLN A 458 -2.65 16.93 7.86
N SER A 459 -3.18 15.77 7.45
CA SER A 459 -4.37 15.16 8.07
C SER A 459 -4.23 14.79 9.57
N GLY A 460 -2.99 14.66 10.06
CA GLY A 460 -2.64 13.99 11.32
C GLY A 460 -2.70 12.46 11.27
N LEU A 461 -3.08 11.88 10.14
CA LEU A 461 -3.23 10.44 9.90
C LEU A 461 -2.15 9.88 8.94
N GLN A 462 -1.33 10.76 8.36
CA GLN A 462 -0.24 10.43 7.46
C GLN A 462 0.93 9.72 8.17
N LEU A 463 1.79 9.08 7.38
CA LEU A 463 3.12 8.66 7.83
C LEU A 463 4.27 9.20 6.97
N ASN A 464 3.98 9.83 5.82
CA ASN A 464 4.97 10.34 4.88
C ASN A 464 6.01 9.27 4.49
N ASN A 465 5.52 8.06 4.24
CA ASN A 465 6.30 6.87 3.93
C ASN A 465 5.93 6.35 2.52
N GLY A 466 6.90 5.77 1.82
CA GLY A 466 6.64 5.20 0.50
C GLY A 466 7.87 4.63 -0.17
N LYS A 467 7.68 4.18 -1.41
CA LYS A 467 8.71 3.53 -2.24
C LYS A 467 8.91 4.31 -3.53
N TRP A 468 10.16 4.43 -3.97
CA TRP A 468 10.49 4.91 -5.32
C TRP A 468 10.80 3.74 -6.25
N ASN A 469 12.07 3.53 -6.61
CA ASN A 469 12.50 2.38 -7.40
C ASN A 469 12.90 1.17 -6.51
N GLY A 470 13.14 1.40 -5.22
CA GLY A 470 13.55 0.40 -4.25
C GLY A 470 12.47 -0.63 -3.88
N VAL A 471 12.84 -1.56 -2.99
CA VAL A 471 11.95 -2.61 -2.47
C VAL A 471 11.46 -2.32 -1.05
N SER A 472 12.25 -1.57 -0.26
CA SER A 472 11.87 -1.09 1.07
C SER A 472 11.19 0.28 1.00
N SER A 473 10.23 0.51 1.88
CA SER A 473 9.62 1.84 2.10
C SER A 473 10.40 2.60 3.16
N PHE A 474 10.48 3.91 2.99
CA PHE A 474 11.14 4.81 3.93
C PHE A 474 10.37 6.13 4.03
N ARG A 475 10.67 6.89 5.08
CA ARG A 475 10.16 8.25 5.28
C ARG A 475 10.76 9.18 4.24
N TYR A 476 9.97 9.55 3.23
CA TYR A 476 10.49 10.29 2.07
C TYR A 476 10.74 11.79 2.31
N TYR A 477 10.49 12.27 3.53
CA TYR A 477 10.89 13.60 4.01
C TYR A 477 12.02 13.53 5.05
N GLY A 478 12.72 12.40 5.16
CA GLY A 478 13.83 12.20 6.11
C GLY A 478 13.54 11.14 7.18
N GLU A 479 14.50 10.25 7.41
CA GLU A 479 14.46 9.26 8.50
C GLU A 479 14.96 9.79 9.86
N ALA A 480 15.69 10.90 9.88
CA ALA A 480 16.10 11.63 11.07
C ALA A 480 15.12 12.77 11.40
N LEU A 481 14.92 13.76 10.51
CA LEU A 481 14.09 14.93 10.81
C LEU A 481 12.59 14.60 10.93
N ARG A 482 12.07 13.75 10.04
CA ARG A 482 10.68 13.25 10.02
C ARG A 482 9.59 14.33 10.12
N PRO A 483 9.66 15.40 9.31
CA PRO A 483 8.73 16.51 9.47
C PRO A 483 7.31 16.16 9.01
N GLU A 484 6.33 16.81 9.62
CA GLU A 484 5.08 17.13 8.93
C GLU A 484 5.38 18.20 7.86
N LEU A 485 4.73 18.13 6.71
CA LEU A 485 4.86 19.19 5.70
C LEU A 485 4.06 20.42 6.18
N ALA A 486 4.65 21.25 7.03
CA ALA A 486 4.00 22.41 7.65
C ALA A 486 5.03 23.53 7.88
N ASN A 487 4.81 24.70 7.28
CA ASN A 487 5.80 25.79 7.23
C ASN A 487 7.21 25.31 6.78
N LEU A 488 7.25 24.45 5.77
CA LEU A 488 8.48 23.75 5.40
C LEU A 488 8.51 23.50 3.90
N SER A 489 9.67 23.77 3.30
CA SER A 489 10.03 23.36 1.95
C SER A 489 11.19 22.37 1.98
N ILE A 490 11.10 21.35 1.12
CA ILE A 490 12.01 20.21 1.08
C ILE A 490 12.43 19.99 -0.36
N SER A 491 13.72 20.15 -0.64
CA SER A 491 14.31 19.75 -1.92
C SER A 491 14.94 18.37 -1.76
N THR A 492 14.62 17.45 -2.67
CA THR A 492 15.04 16.04 -2.56
C THR A 492 15.74 15.57 -3.82
N ILE A 493 16.89 14.91 -3.64
CA ILE A 493 17.61 14.18 -4.69
C ILE A 493 17.87 12.76 -4.20
N GLY A 494 17.48 11.76 -4.98
CA GLY A 494 17.70 10.35 -4.63
C GLY A 494 18.44 9.59 -5.73
N PHE A 495 19.36 8.72 -5.34
CA PHE A 495 20.03 7.77 -6.22
C PHE A 495 19.75 6.34 -5.74
N GLY A 496 19.06 5.57 -6.58
CA GLY A 496 18.68 4.20 -6.26
C GLY A 496 19.37 3.17 -7.16
N LEU A 497 19.66 1.99 -6.61
CA LEU A 497 20.17 0.83 -7.31
C LEU A 497 19.37 -0.41 -6.92
N ARG A 498 19.13 -1.31 -7.88
CA ARG A 498 18.57 -2.65 -7.67
C ARG A 498 19.54 -3.73 -8.13
N PRO A 499 20.55 -4.09 -7.33
CA PRO A 499 21.55 -5.09 -7.72
C PRO A 499 20.93 -6.45 -8.08
N LYS A 500 19.77 -6.76 -7.48
CA LYS A 500 18.93 -7.92 -7.77
C LYS A 500 17.46 -7.49 -7.82
N ARG A 501 16.58 -8.42 -8.22
CA ARG A 501 15.14 -8.14 -8.34
C ARG A 501 14.51 -7.75 -7.00
N LYS A 502 14.97 -8.32 -5.89
CA LYS A 502 14.42 -8.11 -4.53
C LYS A 502 15.47 -7.56 -3.57
N THR A 503 16.39 -6.76 -4.09
CA THR A 503 17.39 -6.04 -3.29
C THR A 503 17.50 -4.63 -3.83
N SER A 504 17.40 -3.63 -2.97
CA SER A 504 17.63 -2.23 -3.33
C SER A 504 18.55 -1.53 -2.35
N ILE A 505 19.21 -0.48 -2.85
CA ILE A 505 20.02 0.45 -2.10
C ILE A 505 19.66 1.83 -2.63
N ASP A 506 19.20 2.71 -1.75
CA ASP A 506 18.75 4.06 -2.10
C ASP A 506 19.52 5.05 -1.20
N LEU A 507 20.25 5.99 -1.81
CA LEU A 507 20.92 7.11 -1.15
C LEU A 507 20.15 8.39 -1.45
N ILE A 508 19.78 9.14 -0.42
CA ILE A 508 18.85 10.24 -0.53
C ILE A 508 19.43 11.44 0.19
N TYR A 509 19.28 12.60 -0.43
CA TYR A 509 19.65 13.88 0.12
C TYR A 509 18.42 14.78 0.20
N HIS A 510 18.24 15.41 1.35
CA HIS A 510 17.23 16.42 1.60
C HIS A 510 17.87 17.74 2.00
N ARG A 511 17.29 18.84 1.53
CA ARG A 511 17.54 20.18 2.06
C ARG A 511 16.24 20.80 2.53
N TYR A 512 16.24 21.27 3.78
CA TYR A 512 15.06 21.78 4.46
C TYR A 512 15.15 23.28 4.65
N ARG A 513 14.08 24.00 4.31
CA ARG A 513 13.96 25.43 4.61
C ARG A 513 12.57 25.76 5.08
N LEU A 514 12.45 26.60 6.11
CA LEU A 514 11.18 27.20 6.47
C LEU A 514 10.62 28.00 5.29
N ASP A 515 9.30 27.99 5.15
CA ASP A 515 8.60 28.89 4.24
C ASP A 515 8.58 30.31 4.82
N THR A 516 8.28 30.41 6.12
CA THR A 516 8.24 31.64 6.93
C THR A 516 8.97 31.44 8.26
N PRO A 517 9.67 32.46 8.82
CA PRO A 517 10.32 32.32 10.12
C PRO A 517 9.34 31.89 11.22
N ALA A 518 9.72 30.89 12.00
CA ALA A 518 8.91 30.36 13.10
C ALA A 518 9.79 30.10 14.32
N ALA A 519 9.15 29.87 15.46
CA ALA A 519 9.84 29.54 16.72
C ALA A 519 10.11 28.04 16.86
N GLU A 520 9.35 27.19 16.16
CA GLU A 520 9.30 25.74 16.37
C GLU A 520 8.97 25.04 15.04
N LEU A 521 9.40 23.78 14.91
CA LEU A 521 8.97 22.88 13.84
C LEU A 521 7.70 22.14 14.26
N VAL A 522 6.82 21.86 13.31
CA VAL A 522 5.56 21.13 13.59
C VAL A 522 5.77 19.63 13.43
N ASN A 523 5.55 18.85 14.50
CA ASN A 523 5.56 17.38 14.49
C ASN A 523 6.83 16.77 13.85
N ALA A 524 7.99 17.40 14.08
CA ALA A 524 9.31 16.89 13.68
C ALA A 524 9.97 16.18 14.87
N THR A 525 11.01 15.37 14.62
CA THR A 525 11.76 14.68 15.69
C THR A 525 12.37 15.66 16.72
N PHE A 526 12.71 16.88 16.29
CA PHE A 526 13.39 17.91 17.08
C PHE A 526 12.46 19.08 17.44
N ASP A 527 11.15 18.86 17.56
CA ASP A 527 10.15 19.91 17.80
C ASP A 527 10.29 20.64 19.14
N ASP A 528 10.95 20.02 20.13
CA ASP A 528 11.31 20.67 21.40
C ASP A 528 12.45 21.73 21.26
N ARG A 529 13.11 21.82 20.10
CA ARG A 529 14.14 22.82 19.84
C ARG A 529 13.56 24.12 19.32
N ARG A 530 14.03 25.22 19.92
CA ARG A 530 13.66 26.56 19.47
C ARG A 530 14.46 26.98 18.24
N LEU A 531 13.75 27.61 17.33
CA LEU A 531 14.31 28.29 16.18
C LEU A 531 14.52 29.77 16.49
N ASN A 532 15.38 30.42 15.71
CA ASN A 532 15.86 31.77 15.98
C ASN A 532 14.95 32.89 15.43
N LEU A 533 13.81 32.53 14.81
CA LEU A 533 12.81 33.44 14.22
C LEU A 533 13.32 34.33 13.07
N ILE A 534 14.51 34.07 12.52
CA ILE A 534 15.16 34.91 11.51
C ILE A 534 15.55 34.06 10.30
N ASP A 535 16.34 33.01 10.54
CA ASP A 535 16.90 32.18 9.49
C ASP A 535 15.91 31.11 9.04
N LEU A 536 15.92 30.86 7.74
CA LEU A 536 15.05 29.87 7.12
C LEU A 536 15.73 28.52 6.92
N ASP A 537 17.05 28.44 7.08
CA ASP A 537 17.81 27.21 6.79
C ASP A 537 17.70 26.22 7.96
N ILE A 538 16.83 25.23 7.82
CA ILE A 538 16.66 24.17 8.81
C ILE A 538 17.85 23.20 8.76
N GLY A 539 18.47 23.01 7.58
CA GLY A 539 19.62 22.14 7.43
C GLY A 539 19.44 21.10 6.33
N GLU A 540 20.23 20.04 6.42
CA GLU A 540 20.32 19.00 5.41
C GLU A 540 20.37 17.59 6.00
N GLU A 541 19.97 16.60 5.22
CA GLU A 541 19.93 15.21 5.66
C GLU A 541 20.36 14.25 4.55
N TRP A 542 21.10 13.23 4.96
CA TRP A 542 21.49 12.10 4.13
C TRP A 542 20.88 10.83 4.67
N ASP A 543 20.09 10.15 3.83
CA ASP A 543 19.52 8.85 4.16
C ASP A 543 20.12 7.73 3.29
N LEU A 544 20.41 6.59 3.90
CA LEU A 544 20.73 5.34 3.22
C LEU A 544 19.70 4.28 3.58
N VAL A 545 18.96 3.82 2.58
CA VAL A 545 17.92 2.80 2.72
C VAL A 545 18.36 1.54 1.98
N VAL A 546 18.37 0.41 2.65
CA VAL A 546 18.70 -0.89 2.08
C VAL A 546 17.56 -1.86 2.32
N GLY A 547 17.00 -2.39 1.25
CA GLY A 547 15.96 -3.43 1.29
C GLY A 547 16.47 -4.76 0.75
N PHE A 548 16.18 -5.86 1.44
CA PHE A 548 16.55 -7.21 1.03
C PHE A 548 15.44 -8.22 1.31
N GLU A 549 14.85 -8.78 0.24
CA GLU A 549 13.73 -9.73 0.28
C GLU A 549 14.00 -10.97 -0.59
N GLU A 550 15.26 -11.36 -0.76
CA GLU A 550 15.63 -12.51 -1.61
C GLU A 550 15.22 -13.85 -0.98
N LEU A 551 15.12 -13.89 0.35
CA LEU A 551 14.74 -15.08 1.11
C LEU A 551 13.21 -15.25 1.13
N ARG A 552 12.75 -16.51 1.18
CA ARG A 552 11.31 -16.82 1.01
C ARG A 552 10.41 -16.29 2.11
N HIS A 553 10.91 -16.29 3.33
CA HIS A 553 10.15 -15.97 4.53
C HIS A 553 10.75 -14.80 5.29
N PHE A 554 11.83 -14.21 4.79
CA PHE A 554 12.57 -13.19 5.52
C PHE A 554 12.72 -11.93 4.69
N GLU A 555 12.46 -10.81 5.35
CA GLU A 555 12.71 -9.47 4.82
C GLU A 555 13.63 -8.75 5.79
N PHE A 556 14.58 -8.03 5.23
CA PHE A 556 15.52 -7.20 5.96
C PHE A 556 15.48 -5.78 5.39
N GLU A 557 15.35 -4.82 6.28
CA GLU A 557 15.40 -3.39 5.96
C GLU A 557 16.40 -2.72 6.90
N LEU A 558 17.25 -1.85 6.36
CA LEU A 558 18.13 -0.96 7.10
C LEU A 558 17.88 0.47 6.61
N ASP A 559 17.49 1.34 7.53
CA ASP A 559 17.30 2.76 7.29
C ASP A 559 18.34 3.51 8.15
N LEU A 560 19.23 4.28 7.52
CA LEU A 560 20.17 5.19 8.20
C LEU A 560 19.79 6.61 7.82
N GLY A 561 19.74 7.53 8.78
CA GLY A 561 19.57 8.95 8.54
C GLY A 561 20.60 9.76 9.32
N TYR A 562 21.17 10.77 8.68
CA TYR A 562 22.15 11.68 9.27
C TYR A 562 21.74 13.12 8.96
N PHE A 563 21.47 13.89 10.01
CA PHE A 563 20.96 15.26 9.92
C PHE A 563 22.03 16.25 10.39
N GLU A 564 22.30 17.25 9.56
CA GLU A 564 23.15 18.40 9.85
C GLU A 564 22.26 19.66 10.01
N PRO A 565 22.14 20.20 11.24
CA PRO A 565 21.33 21.38 11.50
C PRO A 565 21.86 22.63 10.78
N GLY A 566 20.93 23.45 10.28
CA GLY A 566 21.22 24.75 9.68
C GLY A 566 21.11 25.91 10.67
N ASP A 567 21.26 27.13 10.14
CA ASP A 567 21.33 28.37 10.93
C ASP A 567 20.01 28.72 11.65
N ALA A 568 18.87 28.13 11.27
CA ALA A 568 17.57 28.41 11.88
C ALA A 568 17.48 27.99 13.35
N PHE A 569 18.30 27.05 13.80
CA PHE A 569 18.28 26.61 15.20
C PHE A 569 18.91 27.64 16.14
N LEU A 570 18.32 27.78 17.33
CA LEU A 570 18.83 28.70 18.33
C LEU A 570 20.00 28.09 19.11
N GLY A 571 21.16 28.74 19.03
CA GLY A 571 22.36 28.35 19.78
C GLY A 571 23.27 27.37 19.01
N PRO A 572 24.35 26.88 19.64
CA PRO A 572 25.20 25.85 19.03
C PRO A 572 24.39 24.59 18.74
N THR A 573 24.72 23.93 17.63
CA THR A 573 24.09 22.68 17.20
C THR A 573 25.12 21.67 16.71
N ASP A 574 24.85 20.41 17.00
CA ASP A 574 25.60 19.24 16.53
C ASP A 574 24.71 18.35 15.65
N SER A 575 25.34 17.46 14.88
CA SER A 575 24.61 16.55 13.99
C SER A 575 23.87 15.45 14.76
N SER A 576 22.75 14.97 14.22
CA SER A 576 22.00 13.82 14.75
C SER A 576 22.05 12.64 13.79
N ALA A 577 21.99 11.42 14.34
CA ALA A 577 21.97 10.19 13.57
C ALA A 577 20.86 9.26 14.03
N VAL A 578 20.26 8.55 13.08
CA VAL A 578 19.26 7.51 13.33
C VAL A 578 19.63 6.24 12.57
N VAL A 579 19.58 5.11 13.26
CA VAL A 579 19.72 3.78 12.66
C VAL A 579 18.46 3.00 12.95
N ARG A 580 17.89 2.37 11.92
CA ARG A 580 16.78 1.45 12.08
C ARG A 580 17.03 0.16 11.33
N LEU A 581 16.86 -0.96 12.01
CA LEU A 581 16.92 -2.29 11.44
C LEU A 581 15.57 -2.98 11.61
N LYS A 582 15.01 -3.50 10.52
CA LYS A 582 13.79 -4.31 10.55
C LYS A 582 14.07 -5.70 10.01
N LEU A 583 13.63 -6.72 10.75
CA LEU A 583 13.65 -8.11 10.34
C LEU A 583 12.24 -8.66 10.41
N LYS A 584 11.70 -9.13 9.29
CA LYS A 584 10.37 -9.74 9.24
C LYS A 584 10.46 -11.21 8.90
N TYR A 585 9.65 -12.03 9.54
CA TYR A 585 9.39 -13.42 9.22
C TYR A 585 7.91 -13.62 8.86
N LEU A 586 7.65 -14.16 7.68
CA LEU A 586 6.29 -14.34 7.13
C LEU A 586 5.89 -15.82 7.06
N PHE A 587 4.71 -16.18 7.58
CA PHE A 587 4.21 -17.57 7.64
C PHE A 587 2.73 -17.82 7.32
#